data_AF-A0A1T3NIC7-F1
#
_entry.id   AF-A0A1T3NIC7-F1
#
_cell.length_a   1.000
_cell.length_b   1.000
_cell.length_c   1.000
_cell.angle_alpha   90.00
_cell.angle_beta   90.00
_cell.angle_gamma   90.00
#
_symmetry.space_group_name_H-M   'P 1'
#
loop_
_entity.id
_entity.type
_entity.pdbx_description
1 polymer ?
#
loop_
_entity_poly.entity_id
_entity_poly.type
_entity_poly.pdbx_seq_one_letter_code
_entity_poly.pdbx_strand_id
1 'polypeptide(L)'
;MGRPHPLHLQGAGDWEGVVGGFDDDLRLYAHRNGDLVRLSAYLHRRTGGYIDSLNQLVCQAAQEAIDDGTETITEALLDSINIGREPTDRA
;
A
#
# COMPACT_ATOMS: atom_id res chain seq x y z
N MET A 1 -0.99 -7.27 -26.22
CA MET A 1 -0.25 -6.59 -25.14
C MET A 1 -1.14 -5.50 -24.58
N GLY A 2 -1.80 -5.76 -23.45
CA GLY A 2 -2.68 -4.79 -22.80
C GLY A 2 -1.84 -3.69 -22.17
N ARG A 3 -2.13 -2.43 -22.51
CA ARG A 3 -1.53 -1.28 -21.83
C ARG A 3 -2.12 -1.21 -20.41
N PRO A 4 -1.32 -0.94 -19.37
CA PRO A 4 -1.88 -0.67 -18.05
C PRO A 4 -2.79 0.55 -18.16
N HIS A 5 -4.04 0.40 -17.72
CA HIS A 5 -5.00 1.50 -17.64
C HIS A 5 -4.68 2.29 -16.37
N PRO A 6 -4.31 3.57 -16.46
CA PRO A 6 -4.20 4.40 -15.26
C PRO A 6 -5.62 4.56 -14.69
N LEU A 7 -5.87 3.95 -13.52
CA LEU A 7 -7.08 4.24 -12.76
C LEU A 7 -6.89 5.63 -12.15
N HIS A 8 -7.58 6.61 -12.74
CA HIS A 8 -7.67 7.96 -12.18
C HIS A 8 -8.67 7.90 -11.02
N LEU A 9 -8.15 7.64 -9.82
CA LEU A 9 -8.91 7.59 -8.58
C LEU A 9 -9.39 9.02 -8.24
N GLN A 10 -10.70 9.28 -8.27
CA GLN A 10 -11.26 10.59 -7.90
C GLN A 10 -11.80 10.56 -6.46
N GLY A 11 -11.06 11.17 -5.53
CA GLY A 11 -11.53 11.48 -4.17
C GLY A 11 -11.13 10.45 -3.09
N ALA A 12 -11.22 10.87 -1.83
CA ALA A 12 -10.80 10.07 -0.67
C ALA A 12 -11.49 8.70 -0.58
N GLY A 13 -12.77 8.61 -0.97
CA GLY A 13 -13.51 7.33 -1.01
C GLY A 13 -13.02 6.36 -2.10
N ASP A 14 -12.38 6.86 -3.15
CA ASP A 14 -11.80 6.05 -4.21
C ASP A 14 -10.47 5.43 -3.75
N TRP A 15 -9.62 6.24 -3.11
CA TRP A 15 -8.38 5.75 -2.51
C TRP A 15 -8.61 4.78 -1.35
N GLU A 16 -9.53 5.09 -0.43
CA GLU A 16 -9.91 4.18 0.66
C GLU A 16 -10.45 2.85 0.13
N GLY A 17 -11.18 2.87 -0.99
CA GLY A 17 -11.63 1.66 -1.67
C GLY A 17 -10.48 0.82 -2.22
N VAL A 18 -9.48 1.45 -2.83
CA VAL A 18 -8.25 0.76 -3.27
C VAL A 18 -7.54 0.13 -2.09
N VAL A 19 -7.28 0.91 -1.02
CA VAL A 19 -6.63 0.40 0.19
C VAL A 19 -7.44 -0.74 0.83
N GLY A 20 -8.78 -0.65 0.81
CA GLY A 20 -9.67 -1.70 1.28
C GLY A 20 -9.52 -3.02 0.51
N GLY A 21 -9.26 -2.96 -0.80
CA GLY A 21 -8.95 -4.15 -1.60
C GLY A 21 -7.68 -4.85 -1.15
N PHE A 22 -6.61 -4.09 -0.86
CA PHE A 22 -5.38 -4.65 -0.29
C PHE A 22 -5.59 -5.19 1.13
N ASP A 23 -6.36 -4.48 1.94
CA ASP A 23 -6.67 -4.86 3.32
C ASP A 23 -7.41 -6.20 3.41
N ASP A 24 -8.36 -6.45 2.50
CA ASP A 24 -9.13 -7.70 2.44
C ASP A 24 -8.29 -8.90 1.96
N ASP A 25 -7.37 -8.67 1.03
CA ASP A 25 -6.49 -9.71 0.48
C ASP A 25 -5.32 -10.06 1.43
N LEU A 26 -5.00 -9.18 2.38
CA LEU A 26 -3.89 -9.37 3.30
C LEU A 26 -4.17 -10.54 4.28
N ARG A 27 -3.29 -11.55 4.24
CA ARG A 27 -3.39 -12.77 5.04
C ARG A 27 -2.23 -12.89 6.02
N LEU A 28 -2.07 -11.89 6.89
CA LEU A 28 -1.17 -11.98 8.04
C LEU A 28 -1.97 -12.41 9.28
N TYR A 29 -1.39 -13.24 10.14
CA TYR A 29 -2.10 -13.82 11.29
C TYR A 29 -2.64 -12.79 12.28
N ALA A 30 -1.92 -11.69 12.52
CA ALA A 30 -2.33 -10.64 13.46
C ALA A 30 -3.02 -9.45 12.78
N HIS A 31 -3.18 -9.48 11.45
CA HIS A 31 -3.89 -8.43 10.70
C HIS A 31 -5.41 -8.57 10.87
N ARG A 32 -6.09 -7.44 11.05
CA ARG A 32 -7.56 -7.39 11.09
C ARG A 32 -8.06 -6.51 9.95
N ASN A 33 -9.19 -6.91 9.38
CA ASN A 33 -9.85 -6.11 8.37
C ASN A 33 -10.09 -4.67 8.88
N GLY A 34 -9.65 -3.70 8.10
CA GLY A 34 -9.71 -2.27 8.36
C GLY A 34 -8.43 -1.66 8.93
N ASP A 35 -7.44 -2.45 9.38
CA ASP A 35 -6.19 -1.89 9.91
C ASP A 35 -5.42 -1.10 8.85
N LEU A 36 -5.38 -1.59 7.60
CA LEU A 36 -4.72 -0.88 6.51
C LEU A 36 -5.56 0.31 6.02
N VAL A 37 -6.90 0.17 6.01
CA VAL A 37 -7.84 1.26 5.65
C VAL A 37 -7.70 2.45 6.59
N ARG A 38 -7.44 2.23 7.88
CA ARG A 38 -7.18 3.32 8.84
C ARG A 38 -5.91 4.11 8.53
N LEU A 39 -4.99 3.52 7.76
CA LEU A 39 -3.77 4.15 7.29
C LEU A 39 -3.92 4.75 5.88
N SER A 40 -5.12 4.77 5.30
CA SER A 40 -5.37 5.24 3.92
C SER A 40 -4.76 6.61 3.63
N ALA A 41 -4.98 7.60 4.50
CA ALA A 41 -4.45 8.95 4.34
C ALA A 41 -2.91 8.99 4.42
N TYR A 42 -2.30 8.16 5.28
CA TYR A 42 -0.85 8.00 5.35
C TYR A 42 -0.31 7.37 4.06
N LEU A 43 -0.90 6.24 3.64
CA LEU A 43 -0.52 5.51 2.45
C LEU A 43 -0.65 6.37 1.19
N HIS A 44 -1.69 7.19 1.08
CA HIS A 44 -1.85 8.14 -0.03
C HIS A 44 -0.69 9.13 -0.09
N ARG A 45 -0.35 9.76 1.05
CA ARG A 45 0.77 10.71 1.12
C ARG A 45 2.10 10.05 0.80
N ARG A 46 2.34 8.86 1.36
CA ARG A 46 3.60 8.13 1.20
C ARG A 46 3.83 7.65 -0.23
N THR A 47 2.76 7.20 -0.88
CA THR A 47 2.81 6.65 -2.24
C THR A 47 2.52 7.70 -3.31
N GLY A 48 2.17 8.93 -2.94
CA GLY A 48 1.70 9.96 -3.87
C GLY A 48 0.40 9.60 -4.59
N GLY A 49 -0.37 8.64 -4.07
CA GLY A 49 -1.58 8.11 -4.70
C GLY A 49 -1.32 7.09 -5.83
N TYR A 50 -0.08 6.64 -6.01
CA TYR A 50 0.26 5.65 -7.03
C TYR A 50 0.04 4.22 -6.53
N ILE A 51 -0.88 3.49 -7.18
CA ILE A 51 -1.23 2.10 -6.81
C ILE A 51 -0.02 1.17 -6.92
N ASP A 52 0.86 1.33 -7.92
CA ASP A 52 2.08 0.51 -8.04
C ASP A 52 3.01 0.68 -6.84
N SER A 53 3.15 1.92 -6.34
CA SER A 53 3.95 2.22 -5.15
C SER A 53 3.30 1.69 -3.88
N LEU A 54 1.96 1.73 -3.80
CA LEU A 54 1.20 1.09 -2.72
C LEU A 54 1.40 -0.42 -2.72
N ASN A 55 1.28 -1.07 -3.87
CA ASN A 55 1.47 -2.51 -4.00
C ASN A 55 2.89 -2.92 -3.55
N GLN A 56 3.92 -2.24 -4.05
CA GLN A 56 5.30 -2.50 -3.64
C GLN A 56 5.48 -2.37 -2.12
N LEU A 57 4.96 -1.27 -1.55
CA LEU A 57 5.05 -1.01 -0.13
C LEU A 57 4.35 -2.08 0.71
N VAL A 58 3.10 -2.40 0.39
CA VAL A 58 2.28 -3.35 1.15
C VAL A 58 2.87 -4.76 1.06
N CYS A 59 3.33 -5.18 -0.12
CA CYS A 59 3.98 -6.48 -0.29
C CYS A 59 5.29 -6.57 0.51
N GLN A 60 6.13 -5.52 0.49
CA GLN A 60 7.35 -5.51 1.30
C GLN A 60 7.02 -5.49 2.80
N ALA A 61 6.03 -4.72 3.24
CA ALA A 61 5.62 -4.70 4.63
C ALA A 61 5.08 -6.05 5.10
N ALA A 62 4.28 -6.73 4.27
CA ALA A 62 3.81 -8.06 4.56
C ALA A 62 4.98 -9.06 4.70
N GLN A 63 5.97 -8.99 3.80
CA GLN A 63 7.14 -9.84 3.85
C GLN A 63 7.95 -9.66 5.14
N GLU A 64 8.22 -8.41 5.54
CA GLU A 64 8.94 -8.08 6.77
C GLU A 64 8.15 -8.45 8.03
N ALA A 65 6.82 -8.25 8.02
CA ALA A 65 5.95 -8.65 9.14
C ALA A 65 5.95 -10.17 9.35
N ILE A 66 6.07 -10.95 8.28
CA ILE A 66 6.22 -12.41 8.34
C ILE A 66 7.61 -12.77 8.88
N ASP A 67 8.67 -12.10 8.42
CA ASP A 67 10.05 -12.39 8.83
C ASP A 67 10.31 -12.10 10.32
N ASP A 68 9.82 -10.97 10.83
CA ASP A 68 9.91 -10.57 12.25
C ASP A 68 8.85 -11.29 13.12
N GLY A 69 7.88 -11.97 12.50
CA GLY A 69 6.82 -12.73 13.19
C GLY A 69 5.73 -11.88 13.85
N THR A 70 5.72 -10.56 13.60
CA THR A 70 4.66 -9.66 14.07
C THR A 70 3.35 -9.86 13.33
N GLU A 71 3.42 -10.29 12.06
CA GLU A 71 2.29 -10.61 11.20
C GLU A 71 1.20 -9.51 11.19
N THR A 72 1.62 -8.24 11.24
CA THR A 72 0.75 -7.07 11.18
C THR A 72 1.47 -5.91 10.50
N ILE A 73 0.73 -5.08 9.77
CA ILE A 73 1.28 -3.88 9.13
C ILE A 73 1.01 -2.67 10.02
N THR A 74 2.07 -1.99 10.43
CA THR A 74 2.00 -0.75 11.22
C THR A 74 2.63 0.42 10.47
N GLU A 75 2.30 1.65 10.87
CA GLU A 75 2.94 2.84 10.30
C GLU A 75 4.46 2.82 10.48
N ALA A 76 4.96 2.34 11.63
CA ALA A 76 6.39 2.22 11.88
C ALA A 76 7.07 1.21 10.96
N LEU A 77 6.42 0.06 10.70
CA LEU A 77 6.92 -0.92 9.74
C LEU A 77 6.93 -0.33 8.33
N LEU A 78 5.87 0.36 7.94
CA LEU A 78 5.79 1.02 6.65
C LEU A 78 6.92 2.04 6.51
N ASP A 79 7.21 2.85 7.53
CA ASP A 79 8.27 3.86 7.52
C ASP A 79 9.68 3.28 7.31
N SER A 80 9.95 2.09 7.86
CA SER A 80 11.20 1.35 7.68
C SER A 80 11.49 0.98 6.21
N ILE A 81 10.45 0.88 5.37
CA ILE A 81 10.55 0.33 4.02
C ILE A 81 10.82 1.42 3.01
N ASN A 82 11.98 1.37 2.37
CA ASN A 82 12.33 2.30 1.31
C ASN A 82 11.66 1.90 -0.03
N ILE A 83 10.70 2.70 -0.49
CA ILE A 83 10.18 2.59 -1.85
C ILE A 83 10.99 3.47 -2.78
N GLY A 84 11.85 2.85 -3.59
CA GLY A 84 12.61 3.54 -4.61
C GLY A 84 11.71 3.98 -5.76
N ARG A 85 11.22 5.23 -5.73
CA ARG A 85 10.71 5.87 -6.95
C ARG A 85 11.91 6.40 -7.73
N GLU A 86 12.32 5.70 -8.77
CA GLU A 86 13.00 6.35 -9.90
C GLU A 86 12.05 7.47 -10.35
N PRO A 87 12.43 8.75 -10.31
CA PRO A 87 11.58 9.77 -10.89
C PRO A 87 11.45 9.44 -12.36
N THR A 88 10.30 8.91 -12.78
CA THR A 88 9.92 8.92 -14.19
C THR A 88 9.66 10.37 -14.56
N ASP A 89 10.75 11.13 -14.73
CA ASP A 89 10.79 12.23 -15.66
C ASP A 89 10.65 11.61 -17.04
N ARG A 90 9.47 11.79 -17.63
CA ARG A 90 9.33 11.76 -19.08
C ARG A 90 8.41 12.91 -19.48
N ALA A 91 9.09 13.96 -19.98
CA ALA A 91 8.82 14.74 -21.18
C ALA A 91 7.39 15.21 -21.45
#